data_AF-A0A4Y2PYE1-F1
#
_entry.id   AF-A0A4Y2PYE1-F1
#
_cell.length_a   1.000
_cell.length_b   1.000
_cell.length_c   1.000
_cell.angle_alpha   90.00
_cell.angle_beta   90.00
_cell.angle_gamma   90.00
#
_symmetry.space_group_name_H-M   'P 1'
#
loop_
_entity.id
_entity.type
_entity.pdbx_description
1 polymer ?
#
loop_
_entity_poly.entity_id
_entity_poly.type
_entity_poly.pdbx_seq_one_letter_code
_entity_poly.pdbx_strand_id
1 'polypeptide(L)'
;MLSRDAISNHDGYAFYAVDQPNHAGDDKSTRSGGWWRNNRKTSSLNGLNLYKTDKVVTEDGINWGSFGGFKTSFEATEIKIRPKKFQGSPENVAIP
;
A
#
# COMPACT_ATOMS: atom_id res chain seq x y z
N MET A 1 13.98 14.28 8.86
CA MET A 1 12.55 13.94 8.76
C MET A 1 12.48 12.47 8.35
N LEU A 2 11.94 11.58 9.19
CA LEU A 2 11.87 10.15 8.87
C LEU A 2 10.93 9.95 7.68
N SER A 3 11.40 9.28 6.63
CA SER A 3 10.62 8.95 5.44
C SER A 3 9.37 8.15 5.83
N ARG A 4 8.18 8.57 5.37
CA ARG A 4 6.92 7.83 5.51
C ARG A 4 6.73 6.84 4.35
N ASP A 5 7.81 6.26 3.86
CA ASP A 5 7.77 5.28 2.78
C ASP A 5 7.45 3.88 3.31
N ALA A 6 6.38 3.27 2.79
CA ALA A 6 6.03 1.88 3.01
C ALA A 6 5.70 1.14 1.69
N ILE A 7 6.08 1.73 0.54
CA ILE A 7 5.74 1.24 -0.80
C ILE A 7 6.97 0.96 -1.67
N SER A 8 8.10 1.66 -1.50
CA SER A 8 9.25 1.48 -2.41
C SER A 8 9.86 0.09 -2.36
N ASN A 9 9.75 -0.63 -1.24
CA ASN A 9 10.20 -2.03 -1.17
C ASN A 9 9.30 -3.00 -1.97
N HIS A 10 8.11 -2.57 -2.38
CA HIS A 10 7.22 -3.31 -3.27
C HIS A 10 7.55 -3.09 -4.76
N ASP A 11 8.49 -2.19 -5.08
CA ASP A 11 8.94 -1.95 -6.46
C ASP A 11 9.47 -3.24 -7.10
N GLY A 12 9.12 -3.45 -8.37
CA GLY A 12 9.46 -4.64 -9.15
C GLY A 12 8.72 -5.94 -8.79
N TYR A 13 7.88 -5.96 -7.76
CA TYR A 13 7.07 -7.15 -7.44
C TYR A 13 5.83 -7.25 -8.32
N ALA A 14 5.46 -8.48 -8.67
CA ALA A 14 4.21 -8.75 -9.36
C ALA A 14 3.01 -8.47 -8.44
N PHE A 15 1.88 -8.10 -9.05
CA PHE A 15 0.63 -7.95 -8.32
C PHE A 15 0.09 -9.33 -7.91
N TYR A 16 -0.23 -9.48 -6.63
CA TYR A 16 -0.88 -10.67 -6.06
C TYR A 16 -2.40 -10.51 -6.08
N ALA A 17 -3.11 -11.59 -6.41
CA ALA A 17 -4.52 -11.78 -6.10
C ALA A 17 -4.74 -13.22 -5.58
N VAL A 18 -5.87 -13.49 -4.94
CA VAL A 18 -6.15 -14.81 -4.33
C VAL A 18 -6.13 -15.97 -5.33
N ASP A 19 -6.54 -15.68 -6.56
CA ASP A 19 -6.58 -16.60 -7.71
C ASP A 19 -5.33 -16.51 -8.59
N GLN A 20 -4.45 -15.54 -8.32
CA GLN A 20 -3.21 -15.31 -9.07
C GLN A 20 -2.05 -15.00 -8.10
N PRO A 21 -1.44 -16.03 -7.48
CA PRO A 21 -0.32 -15.83 -6.59
C PRO A 21 0.90 -15.30 -7.35
N ASN A 22 1.65 -14.40 -6.71
CA ASN A 22 2.87 -13.76 -7.23
C ASN A 22 4.06 -14.72 -7.32
N HIS A 23 4.15 -15.75 -6.47
CA HIS A 23 5.17 -16.81 -6.55
C HIS A 23 4.60 -18.20 -6.24
N ALA A 24 5.18 -19.24 -6.85
CA ALA A 24 4.84 -20.63 -6.56
C ALA A 24 5.30 -21.00 -5.14
N GLY A 25 4.35 -21.39 -4.28
CA GLY A 25 4.64 -21.78 -2.90
C GLY A 25 4.67 -20.63 -1.89
N ASP A 26 4.32 -19.41 -2.29
CA ASP A 26 4.15 -18.31 -1.34
C ASP A 26 3.13 -18.69 -0.26
N ASP A 27 3.48 -18.37 0.98
CA ASP A 27 2.64 -18.60 2.15
C ASP A 27 1.24 -18.02 1.89
N LYS A 28 0.24 -18.90 1.94
CA LYS A 28 -1.19 -18.58 1.93
C LYS A 28 -1.62 -17.85 3.20
N SER A 29 -0.71 -17.30 4.01
CA SER A 29 -1.03 -16.24 4.97
C SER A 29 -1.73 -15.12 4.19
N THR A 30 -3.04 -15.24 4.06
CA THR A 30 -3.89 -14.47 3.15
C THR A 30 -4.00 -13.09 3.74
N ARG A 31 -3.01 -12.24 3.43
CA ARG A 31 -3.27 -10.80 3.51
C ARG A 31 -4.41 -10.53 2.55
N SER A 32 -5.42 -9.87 3.08
CA SER A 32 -6.57 -9.51 2.29
C SER A 32 -6.23 -8.45 1.24
N GLY A 33 -6.93 -8.51 0.12
CA GLY A 33 -6.73 -7.58 -0.99
C GLY A 33 -5.58 -7.93 -1.91
N GLY A 34 -5.70 -7.51 -3.17
CA GLY A 34 -4.59 -7.58 -4.11
C GLY A 34 -3.58 -6.46 -3.88
N TRP A 35 -2.29 -6.77 -3.94
CA TRP A 35 -1.21 -5.80 -3.74
C TRP A 35 0.06 -6.26 -4.45
N TRP A 36 1.01 -5.36 -4.69
CA TRP A 36 2.37 -5.73 -5.15
C TRP A 36 3.12 -6.43 -4.02
N ARG A 37 2.77 -7.68 -3.72
CA ARG A 37 3.13 -8.36 -2.47
C ARG A 37 4.60 -8.79 -2.47
N ASN A 38 5.24 -8.64 -1.31
CA ASN A 38 6.57 -9.15 -1.00
C ASN A 38 6.59 -9.73 0.42
N ASN A 39 7.73 -10.26 0.84
CA ASN A 39 7.92 -10.83 2.18
C ASN A 39 7.95 -9.78 3.32
N ARG A 40 8.14 -8.50 3.01
CA ARG A 40 8.24 -7.42 4.01
C ARG A 40 6.88 -6.87 4.46
N LYS A 41 5.84 -7.02 3.64
CA LYS A 41 4.43 -6.73 4.01
C LYS A 41 4.21 -5.32 4.58
N THR A 42 4.91 -4.30 4.08
CA THR A 42 4.94 -2.95 4.69
C THR A 42 3.71 -2.10 4.45
N SER A 43 2.93 -2.37 3.42
CA SER A 43 1.65 -1.70 3.18
C SER A 43 0.64 -2.65 2.54
N SER A 44 -0.63 -2.27 2.62
CA SER A 44 -1.71 -2.73 1.74
C SER A 44 -2.85 -1.73 1.83
N LEU A 45 -3.09 -0.96 0.77
CA LEU A 45 -4.23 -0.05 0.73
C LEU A 45 -5.53 -0.76 0.28
N ASN A 46 -5.40 -2.02 -0.19
CA ASN A 46 -6.52 -2.86 -0.62
C ASN A 46 -6.94 -3.89 0.43
N GLY A 47 -6.44 -3.80 1.67
CA GLY A 47 -6.83 -4.67 2.77
C GLY A 47 -8.31 -4.54 3.15
N LEU A 48 -8.78 -5.39 4.07
CA LEU A 48 -10.12 -5.28 4.63
C LEU A 48 -10.31 -3.93 5.31
N ASN A 49 -11.46 -3.30 5.10
CA ASN A 49 -11.82 -2.15 5.92
C ASN A 49 -12.26 -2.63 7.31
N LEU A 50 -11.33 -2.56 8.26
CA LEU A 50 -11.50 -2.98 9.65
C LEU A 50 -11.52 -1.77 10.60
N TYR A 51 -11.71 -0.56 10.08
CA TYR A 51 -11.71 0.66 10.88
C TYR A 51 -12.75 0.57 12.00
N LYS A 52 -12.33 0.86 13.23
CA LYS A 52 -13.15 0.75 14.46
C LYS A 52 -13.67 -0.65 14.78
N THR A 53 -13.11 -1.70 14.20
CA THR A 53 -13.39 -3.10 14.59
C THR A 53 -12.32 -3.63 15.55
N ASP A 54 -12.65 -4.66 16.30
CA ASP A 54 -11.73 -5.43 17.15
C ASP A 54 -10.69 -6.23 16.33
N LYS A 55 -11.01 -6.55 15.07
CA LYS A 55 -10.12 -7.26 14.13
C LYS A 55 -8.90 -6.47 13.64
N VAL A 56 -8.80 -5.19 14.00
CA VAL A 56 -7.68 -4.30 13.63
C VAL A 56 -6.30 -4.78 14.13
N VAL A 57 -6.28 -5.74 15.06
CA VAL A 57 -5.05 -6.39 15.56
C VAL A 57 -4.38 -7.35 14.55
N THR A 58 -5.01 -7.58 13.39
CA THR A 58 -4.49 -8.39 12.28
C THR A 58 -3.74 -7.54 11.24
N GLU A 59 -2.95 -8.17 10.37
CA GLU A 59 -2.26 -7.49 9.24
C GLU A 59 -3.13 -7.40 7.97
N ASP A 60 -4.42 -7.74 8.10
CA ASP A 60 -5.39 -7.84 7.00
C ASP A 60 -6.05 -6.51 6.66
N GLY A 61 -5.93 -5.51 7.55
CA GLY A 61 -6.55 -4.20 7.37
C GLY A 61 -5.89 -3.31 6.31
N ILE A 62 -6.44 -2.12 6.11
CA ILE A 62 -5.85 -1.08 5.25
C ILE A 62 -4.69 -0.40 6.00
N ASN A 63 -3.44 -0.68 5.64
CA ASN A 63 -2.28 -0.26 6.44
C ASN A 63 -1.13 0.38 5.65
N TRP A 64 -0.33 1.15 6.39
CA TRP A 64 0.90 1.79 5.95
C TRP A 64 1.89 1.82 7.11
N GLY A 65 2.85 0.88 7.10
CA GLY A 65 3.70 0.55 8.25
C GLY A 65 4.47 1.72 8.83
N SER A 66 4.99 2.62 7.98
CA SER A 66 5.75 3.81 8.39
C SER A 66 4.89 4.96 8.93
N PHE A 67 3.57 4.80 9.00
CA PHE A 67 2.64 5.81 9.52
C PHE A 67 1.74 5.25 10.62
N GLY A 68 0.90 4.27 10.31
CA GLY A 68 -0.09 3.70 11.24
C GLY A 68 0.27 2.32 11.78
N GLY A 69 1.45 1.78 11.43
CA GLY A 69 1.85 0.42 11.75
C GLY A 69 1.21 -0.64 10.85
N PHE A 70 1.59 -1.91 11.06
CA PHE A 70 1.13 -3.05 10.25
C PHE A 70 -0.24 -3.58 10.69
N LYS A 71 -0.58 -3.42 11.97
CA LYS A 71 -1.83 -3.87 12.61
C LYS A 71 -2.78 -2.70 12.78
N THR A 72 -3.28 -2.21 11.65
CA THR A 72 -4.19 -1.06 11.58
C THR A 72 -5.13 -1.19 10.39
N SER A 73 -6.19 -0.38 10.39
CA SER A 73 -7.03 -0.15 9.24
C SER A 73 -7.42 1.31 9.18
N PHE A 74 -6.96 2.02 8.15
CA PHE A 74 -7.37 3.40 7.92
C PHE A 74 -8.83 3.49 7.50
N GLU A 75 -9.48 4.59 7.90
CA GLU A 75 -10.87 4.90 7.56
C GLU A 75 -11.05 5.13 6.05
N ALA A 76 -10.09 5.82 5.43
CA ALA A 76 -10.11 6.16 4.01
C ALA A 76 -8.68 6.24 3.46
N THR A 77 -8.53 5.85 2.20
CA THR A 77 -7.26 5.97 1.46
C THR A 77 -7.54 6.29 -0.01
N GLU A 78 -6.61 6.96 -0.66
CA GLU A 78 -6.69 7.28 -2.08
C GLU A 78 -5.29 7.12 -2.72
N ILE A 79 -5.23 6.54 -3.91
CA ILE A 79 -4.04 6.56 -4.77
C ILE A 79 -4.37 7.46 -5.95
N LYS A 80 -3.59 8.53 -6.13
CA LYS A 80 -3.76 9.49 -7.21
C LYS A 80 -2.46 9.61 -7.98
N ILE A 81 -2.56 9.53 -9.31
CA ILE A 81 -1.43 9.72 -10.21
C ILE A 81 -1.58 11.04 -10.96
N ARG A 82 -0.44 11.62 -11.32
CA ARG A 82 -0.39 12.86 -12.11
C ARG A 82 0.78 12.78 -13.09
N PRO A 83 0.65 13.29 -14.33
CA PRO A 83 1.77 13.35 -15.26
C PRO A 83 2.96 14.11 -14.66
N LYS A 84 4.18 13.64 -14.95
CA LYS A 84 5.41 14.32 -14.49
C LYS A 84 5.51 15.77 -15.01
N LYS A 85 4.99 16.02 -16.22
CA LYS A 85 4.89 17.35 -16.84
C LYS A 85 3.47 17.89 -16.76
N PHE A 86 2.92 17.97 -15.56
CA PHE A 86 1.60 18.57 -15.36
C PHE A 86 1.69 20.10 -15.41
N GLN A 87 0.91 20.72 -16.27
CA GLN A 87 0.76 22.18 -16.32
C GLN A 87 0.08 22.63 -15.02
N GLY A 88 0.82 23.37 -14.18
CA GLY A 88 0.40 23.75 -12.83
C GLY A 88 1.17 23.07 -11.70
N SER A 89 2.13 22.18 -11.98
CA SER A 89 3.11 21.81 -10.95
C SER A 89 4.07 22.99 -10.68
N PRO A 90 4.49 23.23 -9.42
CA PRO A 90 5.41 24.30 -9.07
C PRO A 90 6.70 24.31 -9.92
N GLU A 91 7.23 23.14 -10.26
CA GLU A 91 8.41 22.97 -11.10
C GLU A 91 8.19 23.23 -12.61
N ASN A 92 6.93 23.30 -13.05
CA ASN A 92 6.54 23.48 -14.45
C ASN A 92 5.81 24.81 -14.72
N VAL A 93 5.56 25.62 -13.69
CA VAL A 93 5.15 27.02 -13.88
C VAL A 93 6.40 27.75 -14.34
N ALA A 94 6.40 28.22 -15.58
CA ALA A 94 7.48 29.04 -16.10
C ALA A 94 7.80 30.16 -15.10
N ILE A 95 9.01 30.14 -14.57
CA ILE A 95 9.58 31.31 -13.90
C ILE A 95 9.63 32.40 -14.99
N PRO A 96 9.02 33.58 -14.79
CA PRO A 96 9.08 34.67 -15.75
C PRO A 96 10.51 34.99 -16.19
#